data_AF-A0A5C8A4T5-F1
#
_entry.id   AF-A0A5C8A4T5-F1
#
_cell.length_a   1.000
_cell.length_b   1.000
_cell.length_c   1.000
_cell.angle_alpha   90.00
_cell.angle_beta   90.00
_cell.angle_gamma   90.00
#
_symmetry.space_group_name_H-M   'P 1'
#
loop_
_entity.id
_entity.type
_entity.pdbx_description
1 polymer ?
#
loop_
_entity_poly.entity_id
_entity_poly.type
_entity_poly.pdbx_seq_one_letter_code
_entity_poly.pdbx_strand_id
1 'polypeptide(L)' 'MKNMLRFALLTAAMALPFAGMVMAQGVGGPPPCWPPPCIPIDGGVSLLVAAGTLLGGKKALDLRRGRKRSA' A
#
# COMPACT_ATOMS: atom_id res chain seq x y z
N MET A 1 10.34 14.45 -20.76
CA MET A 1 11.21 13.36 -20.27
C MET A 1 11.36 13.30 -18.75
N LYS A 2 11.58 14.42 -18.04
CA LYS A 2 11.77 14.45 -16.57
C LYS A 2 10.58 13.88 -15.77
N ASN A 3 9.35 14.12 -16.22
CA ASN A 3 8.16 13.58 -15.57
C ASN A 3 8.00 12.07 -15.82
N MET A 4 8.31 11.60 -17.04
CA MET A 4 8.30 10.18 -17.38
C MET A 4 9.32 9.40 -16.53
N LEU A 5 10.53 9.94 -16.38
CA LEU A 5 11.55 9.35 -15.53
C LEU A 5 11.13 9.30 -14.05
N ARG A 6 10.51 10.38 -13.55
CA ARG A 6 9.99 10.41 -12.17
C ARG A 6 8.89 9.38 -11.94
N PHE A 7 7.94 9.25 -12.87
CA PHE A 7 6.89 8.24 -12.74
C PHE A 7 7.47 6.83 -12.77
N ALA A 8 8.41 6.55 -13.67
CA ALA A 8 9.11 5.25 -13.72
C ALA A 8 9.88 4.95 -12.43
N LEU A 9 10.53 5.96 -11.83
CA LEU A 9 11.27 5.78 -10.58
C LEU A 9 10.33 5.50 -9.39
N LEU A 10 9.19 6.20 -9.34
CA LEU A 10 8.19 6.02 -8.29
C LEU A 10 7.49 4.66 -8.39
N THR A 11 7.17 4.21 -9.59
CA THR A 11 6.58 2.87 -9.79
C THR A 11 7.57 1.78 -9.47
N ALA A 12 8.85 1.92 -9.87
CA ALA A 12 9.90 0.98 -9.51
C ALA A 12 10.11 0.93 -7.98
N ALA A 13 10.17 2.07 -7.30
CA ALA A 13 10.33 2.13 -5.84
C ALA A 13 9.17 1.45 -5.09
N MET A 14 7.95 1.52 -5.62
CA MET A 14 6.79 0.86 -5.03
C MET A 14 6.76 -0.66 -5.30
N ALA A 15 7.24 -1.09 -6.48
CA ALA A 15 7.13 -2.49 -6.94
C ALA A 15 8.34 -3.36 -6.56
N LEU A 16 9.56 -2.79 -6.52
CA LEU A 16 10.81 -3.50 -6.19
C LEU A 16 10.75 -4.29 -4.87
N PRO A 17 10.16 -3.79 -3.77
CA PRO A 17 10.05 -4.55 -2.52
C PRO A 17 9.23 -5.84 -2.65
N PHE A 18 8.34 -5.94 -3.64
CA PHE A 18 7.49 -7.12 -3.86
C PHE A 18 8.13 -8.17 -4.77
N ALA A 19 9.27 -7.89 -5.41
CA ALA A 19 9.94 -8.84 -6.29
C ALA A 19 10.35 -10.14 -5.56
N GLY A 20 10.68 -10.04 -4.27
CA GLY A 20 11.02 -11.20 -3.43
C GLY A 20 9.83 -12.09 -3.04
N MET A 21 8.58 -11.61 -3.18
CA MET A 21 7.38 -12.35 -2.80
C MET A 21 7.14 -13.59 -3.67
N VAL A 22 7.57 -13.55 -4.93
CA VAL A 22 7.44 -14.68 -5.87
C VAL A 22 8.31 -15.88 -5.43
N MET A 23 9.42 -15.63 -4.75
CA MET A 23 10.33 -16.67 -4.26
C MET A 23 9.92 -17.24 -2.88
N ALA A 24 8.91 -16.65 -2.23
CA ALA A 24 8.44 -17.05 -0.91
C ALA A 24 7.29 -18.08 -0.95
N GLN A 25 6.79 -18.43 -2.14
CA GLN A 25 5.72 -19.41 -2.31
C GLN A 25 6.35 -20.82 -2.32
N GLY A 26 6.30 -21.53 -1.18
CA GLY A 26 6.72 -22.93 -1.11
C GLY A 26 5.96 -23.80 -2.12
N VAL A 27 6.63 -24.85 -2.62
CA VAL A 27 6.02 -25.86 -3.51
C VAL A 27 4.94 -26.66 -2.77
N GLY A 28 3.69 -26.22 -2.91
CA GLY A 28 2.49 -27.03 -2.65
C GLY A 28 1.85 -26.88 -1.26
N GLY A 29 0.50 -26.88 -1.27
CA GLY A 29 -0.37 -26.92 -0.09
C GLY A 29 -0.88 -25.53 0.35
N PRO A 30 -2.12 -25.44 0.89
CA PRO A 30 -2.58 -24.21 1.55
C PRO A 30 -1.62 -23.88 2.71
N PRO A 31 -1.31 -22.59 2.94
CA PRO A 31 -0.40 -22.21 4.00
C PRO A 31 -0.89 -22.80 5.33
N PRO A 32 -0.02 -23.46 6.13
CA PRO A 32 -0.43 -23.96 7.42
C PRO A 32 -0.91 -22.78 8.27
N CYS A 33 -2.12 -22.89 8.84
CA CYS A 33 -2.57 -21.93 9.84
C CYS A 33 -1.63 -22.04 11.07
N TRP A 34 -0.74 -21.05 11.22
CA TRP A 34 0.15 -20.95 12.38
C TRP A 34 -0.69 -20.57 13.61
N PRO A 35 -0.50 -21.24 14.76
CA PRO A 35 -1.48 -22.11 15.42
C PRO A 35 -2.78 -21.39 15.91
N PRO A 36 -3.84 -22.14 16.30
CA PRO A 36 -5.18 -21.60 16.56
C PRO A 36 -5.27 -20.68 17.80
N PRO A 37 -6.29 -19.80 17.88
CA PRO A 37 -7.44 -19.69 16.98
C PRO A 37 -7.14 -18.74 15.82
N CYS A 38 -7.66 -19.04 14.63
CA CYS A 38 -7.49 -18.25 13.42
C CYS A 38 -8.02 -16.81 13.63
N ILE A 39 -7.14 -15.91 14.07
CA ILE A 39 -7.43 -14.48 14.16
C ILE A 39 -7.53 -13.99 12.71
N PRO A 40 -8.63 -13.32 12.32
CA PRO A 40 -8.74 -12.79 10.97
C PRO A 40 -7.67 -11.72 10.80
N ILE A 41 -6.59 -12.06 10.08
CA ILE A 41 -5.54 -11.13 9.62
C ILE A 41 -6.17 -9.90 8.96
N ASP A 42 -7.35 -10.08 8.36
CA ASP A 42 -8.06 -9.06 7.62
C ASP A 42 -8.68 -7.95 8.49
N GLY A 43 -8.91 -8.15 9.79
CA GLY A 43 -9.51 -7.10 10.63
C GLY A 43 -8.56 -5.93 10.90
N GLY A 44 -7.32 -6.25 11.28
CA GLY A 44 -6.30 -5.24 11.60
C GLY A 44 -5.76 -4.54 10.34
N VAL A 45 -5.48 -5.31 9.28
CA VAL A 45 -4.99 -4.75 8.01
C VAL A 45 -6.07 -3.87 7.36
N SER A 46 -7.33 -4.31 7.33
CA SER A 46 -8.42 -3.49 6.79
C SER A 46 -8.61 -2.19 7.58
N LEU A 47 -8.45 -2.23 8.91
CA LEU A 47 -8.49 -1.04 9.75
C LEU A 47 -7.33 -0.08 9.43
N LEU A 48 -6.11 -0.59 9.27
CA LEU A 48 -4.94 0.23 8.90
C LEU A 48 -5.10 0.83 7.50
N VAL A 49 -5.62 0.08 6.53
CA VAL A 49 -5.91 0.58 5.18
C VAL A 49 -7.00 1.66 5.23
N ALA A 50 -8.08 1.44 5.97
CA ALA A 50 -9.13 2.45 6.16
C ALA A 50 -8.58 3.73 6.83
N ALA A 51 -7.79 3.60 7.90
CA ALA A 51 -7.17 4.74 8.57
C ALA A 51 -6.22 5.52 7.64
N GLY A 52 -5.37 4.81 6.88
CA GLY A 52 -4.44 5.40 5.93
C GLY A 52 -5.14 6.15 4.80
N THR A 53 -6.20 5.57 4.23
CA THR A 53 -6.99 6.20 3.15
C THR A 53 -7.74 7.45 3.64
N LEU A 54 -8.33 7.42 4.83
CA LEU A 54 -8.99 8.59 5.42
C LEU A 54 -8.00 9.73 5.70
N LEU A 55 -6.88 9.42 6.36
CA LEU A 55 -5.85 10.41 6.67
C LEU A 55 -5.23 11.01 5.40
N GLY A 56 -4.84 10.15 4.46
CA GLY A 56 -4.25 10.55 3.18
C GLY A 56 -5.22 11.37 2.32
N GLY A 57 -6.49 10.94 2.23
CA GLY A 57 -7.54 11.64 1.50
C GLY A 57 -7.83 13.04 2.06
N LYS A 58 -7.92 13.17 3.39
CA LYS A 58 -8.06 14.49 4.05
C LYS A 58 -6.90 15.41 3.70
N LYS A 59 -5.65 14.93 3.82
CA LYS A 59 -4.46 15.74 3.50
C LYS A 59 -4.44 16.18 2.04
N ALA A 60 -4.78 15.28 1.12
CA ALA A 60 -4.85 15.59 -0.31
C ALA A 60 -5.91 16.67 -0.60
N LEU A 61 -7.08 16.61 0.04
CA LEU A 61 -8.12 17.63 -0.11
C LEU A 61 -7.70 18.99 0.43
N ASP A 62 -7.07 19.02 1.61
CA ASP A 62 -6.60 20.27 2.23
C ASP A 62 -5.53 20.94 1.37
N LEU A 63 -4.60 20.17 0.78
CA LEU A 63 -3.61 20.68 -0.17
C LEU A 63 -4.27 21.27 -1.43
N ARG A 64 -5.31 20.60 -1.97
CA ARG A 64 -6.06 21.10 -3.14
C ARG A 64 -6.80 22.41 -2.82
N ARG A 65 -7.41 22.50 -1.64
CA ARG A 65 -8.13 23.70 -1.18
C ARG A 65 -7.18 24.87 -0.89
N GLY A 66 -6.04 24.60 -0.24
CA GLY A 66 -4.99 25.60 0.00
C GLY A 66 -4.48 26.19 -1.30
N ARG A 67 -4.21 25.36 -2.31
CA ARG A 67 -3.75 25.83 -3.63
C ARG A 67 -4.77 26.70 -4.36
N LYS A 68 -6.07 26.44 -4.22
CA LYS A 68 -7.15 27.26 -4.80
C LYS A 68 -7.35 28.61 -4.10
N ARG A 69 -6.91 28.75 -2.83
CA ARG A 69 -6.97 30.01 -2.08
C ARG A 69 -5.77 30.93 -2.34
N SER A 70 -4.67 30.37 -2.83
CA SER A 70 -3.44 31.09 -3.14
C SER A 70 -3.26 31.40 -4.62
N ALA A 71 -4.23 31.04 -5.46
CA ALA A 71 -4.31 31.38 -6.87
C ALA A 71 -5.50 32.35 -7.05
#